data_AF-A0A1A6C4B7-F1
#
_entry.id   AF-A0A1A6C4B7-F1
#
_cell.length_a   1.000
_cell.length_b   1.000
_cell.length_c   1.000
_cell.angle_alpha   90.00
_cell.angle_beta   90.00
_cell.angle_gamma   90.00
#
_symmetry.space_group_name_H-M   'P 1'
#
loop_
_entity.id
_entity.type
_entity.pdbx_description
1 polymer ?
#
loop_
_entity_poly.entity_id
_entity_poly.type
_entity_poly.pdbx_seq_one_letter_code
_entity_poly.pdbx_strand_id
1 'polypeptide(L)' 'MPGVVILDEVIAAAAAAAPGMRIAGIREAKFRHPLPPGVRCLLAFTPARPGQLRFRGWHGDKTVVEGSLNLVPATA' A
#
# COMPACT_ATOMS: atom_id res chain seq x y z
N MET A 1 5.98 8.52 11.78
CA MET A 1 5.05 8.99 10.75
C MET A 1 3.64 8.54 11.09
N PRO A 2 2.61 9.37 10.88
CA PRO A 2 1.21 8.97 11.06
C PRO A 2 0.81 7.86 10.07
N GLY A 3 -0.08 6.95 10.51
CA GLY A 3 -0.54 5.84 9.67
C GLY A 3 -1.24 6.30 8.38
N VAL A 4 -1.97 7.42 8.43
CA VAL A 4 -2.64 8.01 7.26
C VAL A 4 -1.64 8.50 6.20
N VAL A 5 -0.49 9.03 6.60
CA VAL A 5 0.57 9.46 5.66
C VAL A 5 1.20 8.23 5.00
N ILE A 6 1.43 7.16 5.76
CA ILE A 6 1.93 5.89 5.21
C ILE A 6 0.94 5.33 4.19
N LEU A 7 -0.38 5.42 4.46
CA LEU A 7 -1.40 4.95 3.54
C LEU A 7 -1.47 5.78 2.26
N ASP A 8 -1.30 7.10 2.35
CA ASP A 8 -1.27 7.98 1.19
C ASP A 8 -0.14 7.59 0.23
N GLU A 9 1.07 7.37 0.77
CA GLU A 9 2.23 6.89 0.00
C GLU A 9 2.00 5.49 -0.61
N VAL A 10 1.36 4.57 0.15
CA VAL A 10 0.98 3.24 -0.36
C VAL A 10 0.01 3.35 -1.53
N ILE A 11 -1.00 4.22 -1.43
CA ILE A 11 -2.01 4.44 -2.48
C ILE A 11 -1.36 5.04 -3.73
N ALA A 12 -0.51 6.06 -3.56
CA ALA A 12 0.22 6.68 -4.65
C ALA A 12 1.13 5.68 -5.38
N ALA A 13 1.91 4.89 -4.64
CA ALA A 13 2.77 3.86 -5.20
C ALA A 13 1.98 2.72 -5.86
N ALA A 14 0.84 2.31 -5.29
CA ALA A 14 -0.04 1.31 -5.87
C ALA A 14 -0.67 1.77 -7.19
N ALA A 15 -1.11 3.03 -7.26
CA ALA A 15 -1.66 3.62 -8.48
C ALA A 15 -0.63 3.68 -9.60
N ALA A 16 0.63 3.99 -9.28
CA ALA A 16 1.73 3.96 -10.25
C ALA A 16 2.06 2.53 -10.73
N ALA A 17 1.91 1.52 -9.85
CA ALA A 17 2.22 0.12 -10.17
C ALA A 17 1.14 -0.61 -10.97
N ALA A 18 -0.10 -0.09 -11.03
CA ALA A 18 -1.23 -0.73 -11.72
C ALA A 18 -1.91 0.23 -12.72
N PRO A 19 -1.23 0.59 -13.82
CA PRO A 19 -1.82 1.46 -14.85
C PRO A 19 -3.08 0.83 -15.44
N GLY A 20 -4.19 1.59 -15.45
CA GLY A 20 -5.51 1.12 -15.89
C GLY A 20 -6.44 0.62 -14.78
N MET A 21 -5.95 0.57 -13.53
CA MET A 21 -6.78 0.31 -12.36
C MET A 21 -6.80 1.54 -11.46
N ARG A 22 -7.94 1.79 -10.82
CA ARG A 22 -8.13 2.80 -9.78
C ARG A 22 -8.23 2.12 -8.41
N ILE A 23 -7.59 2.72 -7.40
CA ILE A 23 -7.80 2.32 -6.01
C ILE A 23 -9.23 2.74 -5.58
N ALA A 24 -10.09 1.77 -5.29
CA ALA A 24 -11.47 1.99 -4.86
C ALA A 24 -11.60 2.12 -3.33
N GLY A 25 -10.67 1.53 -2.59
CA GLY A 25 -10.65 1.63 -1.13
C GLY A 25 -9.59 0.74 -0.48
N ILE A 26 -9.37 0.97 0.79
CA ILE A 26 -8.51 0.13 1.64
C ILE A 26 -9.39 -0.96 2.24
N ARG A 27 -9.08 -2.23 1.95
CA ARG A 27 -9.82 -3.36 2.54
C ARG A 27 -9.34 -3.62 3.97
N GLU A 28 -8.02 -3.64 4.14
CA GLU A 28 -7.39 -3.78 5.46
C GLU A 28 -6.01 -3.12 5.43
N ALA A 29 -5.60 -2.56 6.57
CA ALA A 29 -4.26 -2.07 6.79
C ALA A 29 -3.86 -2.33 8.25
N LYS A 30 -2.68 -2.91 8.44
CA LYS A 30 -2.14 -3.21 9.76
C LYS A 30 -0.77 -2.58 9.92
N PHE A 31 -0.68 -1.65 10.87
CA PHE A 31 0.58 -1.02 11.27
C PHE A 31 1.22 -1.89 12.35
N ARG A 32 2.36 -2.50 12.02
CA ARG A 32 3.08 -3.45 12.89
C ARG A 32 4.15 -2.75 13.70
N HIS A 33 4.83 -1.77 13.11
CA HIS A 33 5.88 -1.00 13.76
C HIS A 33 5.82 0.46 13.32
N PRO A 34 6.21 1.41 14.18
CA PRO A 34 6.31 2.81 13.80
C PRO A 34 7.41 3.01 12.75
N LEU A 35 7.18 3.93 11.81
CA LEU A 35 8.19 4.42 10.87
C LEU A 35 8.75 5.77 11.38
N PRO A 36 10.04 5.85 11.77
CA PRO A 36 10.64 7.11 12.17
C PRO A 36 10.75 8.10 10.99
N PRO A 37 10.74 9.42 11.24
CA PRO A 37 11.00 10.42 10.19
C PRO A 37 12.36 10.22 9.51
N GLY A 38 12.44 10.52 8.21
CA GLY A 38 13.68 10.41 7.43
C GLY A 38 14.09 8.98 7.06
N VAL A 39 13.35 7.97 7.53
CA VAL A 39 13.65 6.56 7.26
C VAL A 39 12.95 6.08 6.00
N ARG A 40 13.69 5.43 5.10
CA ARG A 40 13.12 4.83 3.89
C ARG A 40 12.32 3.57 4.25
N CYS A 41 11.08 3.52 3.76
CA CYS A 41 10.24 2.33 3.75
C CYS A 41 10.14 1.80 2.31
N LEU A 42 10.43 0.51 2.12
CA LEU A 42 10.25 -0.16 0.83
C LEU A 42 8.86 -0.76 0.76
N LEU A 43 8.22 -0.66 -0.39
CA LEU A 43 6.90 -1.22 -0.66
C LEU A 43 6.99 -2.33 -1.72
N ALA A 44 6.28 -3.42 -1.49
CA ALA A 44 5.98 -4.41 -2.52
C ALA A 44 4.48 -4.61 -2.66
N PHE A 45 4.07 -4.83 -3.89
CA PHE A 45 2.69 -5.11 -4.27
C PHE A 45 2.59 -6.49 -4.91
N THR A 46 1.58 -7.26 -4.50
CA THR A 46 1.30 -8.57 -5.08
C THR A 46 -0.18 -8.71 -5.42
N PRO A 47 -0.53 -9.15 -6.64
CA PRO A 47 -1.92 -9.50 -6.95
C PRO A 47 -2.41 -10.60 -6.00
N ALA A 48 -3.64 -10.47 -5.49
CA ALA A 48 -4.22 -11.47 -4.59
C ALA A 48 -5.43 -12.19 -5.19
N ARG A 49 -6.39 -11.41 -5.71
CA ARG A 49 -7.62 -11.86 -6.38
C ARG A 49 -7.99 -10.80 -7.43
N PRO A 50 -8.88 -11.09 -8.40
CA PRO A 50 -9.42 -10.06 -9.29
C PRO A 50 -9.95 -8.87 -8.47
N GLY A 51 -9.46 -7.66 -8.78
CA GLY A 51 -9.82 -6.45 -8.04
C GLY A 51 -9.17 -6.30 -6.66
N GLN A 52 -8.13 -7.08 -6.32
CA GLN A 52 -7.43 -6.96 -5.04
C GLN A 52 -5.90 -6.95 -5.19
N LEU A 53 -5.27 -5.96 -4.56
CA LEU A 53 -3.82 -5.81 -4.50
C LEU A 53 -3.35 -5.87 -3.05
N ARG A 54 -2.47 -6.80 -2.71
CA ARG A 54 -1.79 -6.84 -1.41
C ARG A 54 -0.62 -5.88 -1.43
N PHE A 55 -0.34 -5.27 -0.29
CA PHE A 55 0.84 -4.46 -0.09
C PHE A 55 1.56 -4.86 1.20
N ARG A 56 2.88 -4.74 1.19
CA ARG A 56 3.73 -4.84 2.39
C ARG A 56 4.77 -3.75 2.33
N GLY A 57 4.93 -3.05 3.45
CA GLY A 57 5.96 -2.04 3.67
C GLY A 57 6.91 -2.46 4.78
N TRP A 58 8.21 -2.30 4.57
CA TRP A 58 9.23 -2.64 5.56
C TRP A 58 10.39 -1.66 5.58
N HIS A 59 11.12 -1.65 6.71
CA HIS A 59 12.40 -0.97 6.87
C HIS A 59 13.35 -1.91 7.62
N GLY A 60 14.53 -2.18 7.04
CA GLY A 60 15.38 -3.28 7.50
C GLY A 60 14.59 -4.59 7.48
N ASP A 61 14.60 -5.31 8.60
CA ASP A 61 13.85 -6.57 8.74
C ASP A 61 12.44 -6.39 9.35
N LYS A 62 12.03 -5.15 9.63
CA LYS A 62 10.77 -4.85 10.30
C LYS A 62 9.68 -4.55 9.29
N THR A 63 8.62 -5.35 9.28
CA THR A 63 7.37 -4.96 8.62
C THR A 63 6.81 -3.73 9.33
N VAL A 64 6.61 -2.64 8.61
CA VAL A 64 6.01 -1.40 9.10
C VAL A 64 4.50 -1.45 8.92
N VAL A 65 4.05 -1.79 7.72
CA VAL A 65 2.64 -1.84 7.34
C VAL A 65 2.39 -3.01 6.39
N GLU A 66 1.22 -3.61 6.45
CA GLU A 66 0.77 -4.61 5.47
C GLU A 66 -0.75 -4.55 5.33
N GLY A 67 -1.27 -5.01 4.19
CA GLY A 67 -2.71 -5.05 4.00
C GLY A 67 -3.12 -5.32 2.56
N SER A 68 -4.35 -4.93 2.23
CA SER A 68 -4.87 -5.03 0.87
C SER A 68 -5.75 -3.86 0.46
N LEU A 69 -5.67 -3.53 -0.83
CA LEU A 69 -6.46 -2.52 -1.51
C LEU A 69 -7.47 -3.19 -2.44
N ASN A 70 -8.64 -2.58 -2.57
CA ASN A 70 -9.59 -2.91 -3.61
C ASN A 70 -9.29 -2.07 -4.86
N LEU A 71 -9.24 -2.73 -6.01
CA LEU A 71 -9.02 -2.13 -7.32
C LEU A 71 -10.28 -2.28 -8.17
N VAL A 72 -10.58 -1.24 -8.95
CA VAL A 72 -11.59 -1.26 -10.02
C VAL A 72 -10.93 -0.79 -11.32
N PRO A 73 -11.45 -1.13 -12.50
CA PRO A 73 -10.97 -0.55 -13.75
C PRO A 73 -11.03 0.98 -13.69
N ALA A 74 -9.98 1.66 -14.15
CA ALA A 74 -10.03 3.10 -14.34
C ALA A 74 -10.95 3.39 -15.54
N THR A 75 -12.14 3.95 -15.28
CA THR A 75 -13.03 4.39 -16.35
C THR A 75 -12.39 5.55 -17.10
N ALA A 76 -12.41 5.51 -18.43
CA ALA A 76 -11.98 6.60 -19.30
C ALA A 76 -12.88 7.83 -19.16
#